data_AF-A0A915MJV1-F1
#
_entry.id   AF-A0A915MJV1-F1
#
_cell.length_a   1.000
_cell.length_b   1.000
_cell.length_c   1.000
_cell.angle_alpha   90.00
_cell.angle_beta   90.00
_cell.angle_gamma   90.00
#
_symmetry.space_group_name_H-M   'P 1'
#
loop_
_entity.id
_entity.type
_entity.pdbx_description
1 polymer ?
#
loop_
_entity_poly.entity_id
_entity_poly.type
_entity_poly.pdbx_seq_one_letter_code
_entity_poly.pdbx_strand_id
1 'polypeptide(L)'
;MFETENILLSKRGRPKFHHNGFLYCFEKMNSDGDIRFWKCEFFNSKHVKCRARLHTDLEHNVVREMGVHICPSDEENVELQRMISEIKRRALETSEPASVLREYTIQSSPAELVSLLPSKDAVRKIVQRVRKDRPPSMAAKTCKFEQIYGGEEVKDERYIPENVEEHDYEQPNFPRRIVKKHDIYNVGSTSAEEFESAIRTSTLNAEADAFGAHVADFLRNLSP
;
A
#
# COMPACT_ATOMS: atom_id res chain seq x y z
N MET A 1 10.41 -12.31 16.92
CA MET A 1 11.25 -11.15 16.53
C MET A 1 10.80 -10.75 15.14
N PHE A 2 10.17 -9.62 14.79
CA PHE A 2 9.52 -8.49 15.47
C PHE A 2 8.33 -8.08 14.55
N GLU A 3 7.08 -8.38 14.91
CA GLU A 3 5.90 -8.19 14.03
C GLU A 3 5.31 -6.77 14.01
N THR A 4 5.85 -5.85 14.83
CA THR A 4 5.41 -4.44 14.83
C THR A 4 6.14 -3.56 13.81
N GLU A 5 7.18 -4.07 13.14
CA GLU A 5 8.01 -3.29 12.22
C GLU A 5 7.33 -2.96 10.89
N ASN A 6 6.16 -3.53 10.62
CA ASN A 6 5.46 -3.29 9.36
C ASN A 6 4.38 -2.21 9.46
N ILE A 7 4.09 -1.69 10.66
CA ILE A 7 3.08 -0.63 10.84
C ILE A 7 3.73 0.74 10.86
N LEU A 8 3.32 1.56 9.89
CA LEU A 8 3.73 2.95 9.73
C LEU A 8 2.56 3.90 9.98
N LEU A 9 2.84 5.16 10.25
CA LEU A 9 1.83 6.20 10.46
C LEU A 9 1.80 7.18 9.29
N SER A 10 0.65 7.28 8.64
CA SER A 10 0.40 8.28 7.60
C SER A 10 0.58 9.72 8.13
N LYS A 11 0.68 10.70 7.22
CA LYS A 11 0.74 12.15 7.57
C LYS A 11 -0.40 12.61 8.50
N ARG A 12 -1.54 11.92 8.51
CA ARG A 12 -2.72 12.21 9.34
C ARG A 12 -2.90 11.25 10.52
N GLY A 13 -1.87 10.47 10.87
CA GLY A 13 -1.91 9.54 12.01
C GLY A 13 -2.64 8.21 11.76
N ARG A 14 -3.26 8.01 10.58
CA ARG A 14 -3.85 6.72 10.21
C ARG A 14 -2.77 5.66 9.98
N PRO A 15 -3.01 4.40 10.37
CA PRO A 15 -2.06 3.31 10.18
C PRO A 15 -1.90 2.98 8.70
N LYS A 16 -0.67 2.64 8.34
CA LYS A 16 -0.25 2.07 7.07
C LYS A 16 0.48 0.76 7.35
N PHE A 17 0.36 -0.18 6.43
CA PHE A 17 1.09 -1.44 6.50
C PHE A 17 2.12 -1.50 5.37
N HIS A 18 3.34 -1.86 5.71
CA HIS A 18 4.42 -2.13 4.77
C HIS A 18 4.46 -3.62 4.45
N HIS A 19 4.44 -3.97 3.17
CA HIS A 19 4.63 -5.35 2.71
C HIS A 19 5.23 -5.38 1.31
N ASN A 20 6.32 -6.14 1.13
CA ASN A 20 7.01 -6.33 -0.15
C ASN A 20 7.36 -5.01 -0.87
N GLY A 21 7.83 -3.98 -0.16
CA GLY A 21 8.20 -2.68 -0.75
C GLY A 21 7.01 -1.79 -1.14
N PHE A 22 5.78 -2.20 -0.79
CA PHE A 22 4.55 -1.42 -1.00
C PHE A 22 3.95 -0.95 0.32
N LEU A 23 3.28 0.20 0.27
CA LEU A 23 2.51 0.74 1.37
C LEU A 23 1.02 0.54 1.14
N TYR A 24 0.34 0.04 2.16
CA TYR A 24 -1.09 -0.14 2.19
C TYR A 24 -1.72 0.75 3.27
N CYS A 25 -2.84 1.38 2.95
CA CYS A 25 -3.66 2.13 3.89
C CYS A 25 -4.77 1.23 4.43
N PHE A 26 -5.04 1.35 5.73
CA PHE A 26 -6.17 0.65 6.34
C PHE A 26 -7.49 1.08 5.69
N GLU A 27 -8.36 0.12 5.40
CA GLU A 27 -9.69 0.36 4.85
C GLU A 27 -10.78 0.07 5.88
N LYS A 28 -10.86 -1.17 6.35
CA LYS A 28 -11.87 -1.62 7.32
C LYS A 28 -11.46 -2.94 7.97
N MET A 29 -12.21 -3.38 8.97
CA MET A 29 -12.11 -4.71 9.55
C MET A 29 -13.25 -5.60 9.05
N ASN A 30 -13.10 -6.92 9.17
CA ASN A 30 -14.20 -7.87 8.94
C ASN A 30 -15.29 -7.69 10.00
N SER A 31 -16.51 -8.14 9.70
CA SER A 31 -17.64 -8.13 10.63
C SER A 31 -17.31 -8.88 11.92
N ASP A 32 -16.55 -9.98 11.81
CA ASP A 32 -16.11 -10.79 12.95
C ASP A 32 -14.96 -10.15 13.74
N GLY A 33 -14.30 -9.14 13.16
CA GLY A 33 -13.20 -8.42 13.80
C GLY A 33 -11.82 -9.04 13.67
N ASP A 34 -11.68 -10.23 13.07
CA ASP A 34 -10.40 -10.96 13.06
C ASP A 34 -9.44 -10.57 11.92
N ILE A 35 -9.97 -9.98 10.84
CA ILE A 35 -9.21 -9.68 9.63
C ILE A 35 -9.27 -8.19 9.32
N ARG A 36 -8.11 -7.59 9.08
CA ARG A 36 -7.96 -6.21 8.64
C ARG A 36 -7.79 -6.16 7.12
N PHE A 37 -8.58 -5.31 6.48
CA PHE A 37 -8.53 -5.04 5.05
C PHE A 37 -7.68 -3.79 4.80
N TRP A 38 -6.73 -3.93 3.89
CA TRP A 38 -5.83 -2.88 3.48
C TRP A 38 -5.87 -2.71 1.95
N LYS A 39 -5.71 -1.47 1.50
CA LYS A 39 -5.63 -1.10 0.07
C LYS A 39 -4.33 -0.39 -0.22
N CYS A 40 -3.79 -0.57 -1.41
CA CYS A 40 -2.58 0.15 -1.84
C CYS A 40 -2.72 1.68 -1.63
N GLU A 41 -1.65 2.37 -1.25
CA GLU A 41 -1.63 3.85 -1.14
C GLU A 41 -2.08 4.52 -2.45
N PHE A 42 -1.70 3.95 -3.60
CA PHE A 42 -2.06 4.47 -4.91
C PHE A 42 -3.45 4.04 -5.40
N PHE A 43 -4.26 3.38 -4.54
CA PHE A 43 -5.59 2.90 -4.92
C PHE A 43 -6.53 4.01 -5.36
N ASN A 44 -6.56 5.11 -4.61
CA ASN A 44 -7.34 6.30 -4.93
C ASN A 44 -6.54 7.36 -5.71
N SER A 45 -5.32 7.02 -6.16
CA SER A 45 -4.51 7.97 -6.95
C SER A 45 -5.14 8.18 -8.31
N LYS A 46 -5.28 9.44 -8.75
CA LYS A 46 -5.88 9.78 -10.05
C LYS A 46 -5.08 9.22 -11.22
N HIS A 47 -3.77 9.08 -11.07
CA HIS A 47 -2.84 8.72 -12.14
C HIS A 47 -2.66 7.20 -12.29
N VAL A 48 -2.49 6.48 -11.18
CA VAL A 48 -2.13 5.05 -11.21
C VAL A 48 -3.33 4.14 -10.95
N LYS A 49 -4.25 4.50 -10.03
CA LYS A 49 -5.42 3.69 -9.64
C LYS A 49 -5.10 2.21 -9.36
N CYS A 50 -4.11 1.95 -8.50
CA CYS A 50 -3.66 0.58 -8.20
C CYS A 50 -4.75 -0.24 -7.47
N ARG A 51 -5.11 -1.42 -7.97
CA ARG A 51 -6.20 -2.24 -7.39
C ARG A 51 -5.74 -3.28 -6.36
N ALA A 52 -4.46 -3.28 -6.02
CA ALA A 52 -3.88 -4.22 -5.06
C ALA A 52 -4.45 -4.02 -3.65
N ARG A 53 -4.70 -5.14 -2.98
CA ARG A 53 -5.27 -5.24 -1.64
C ARG A 53 -4.53 -6.30 -0.84
N LEU A 54 -4.56 -6.12 0.47
CA LEU A 54 -3.89 -6.99 1.43
C LEU A 54 -4.83 -7.23 2.60
N HIS A 55 -4.87 -8.46 3.09
CA HIS A 55 -5.55 -8.84 4.32
C HIS A 55 -4.53 -9.27 5.34
N THR A 56 -4.64 -8.75 6.56
CA THR A 56 -3.84 -9.21 7.69
C THR A 56 -4.75 -9.70 8.81
N ASP A 57 -4.21 -10.53 9.69
CA ASP A 57 -4.87 -10.86 10.95
C ASP A 57 -4.72 -9.72 11.99
N LEU A 58 -5.11 -10.02 13.23
CA LEU A 58 -4.95 -9.13 14.38
C LEU A 58 -3.49 -8.96 14.82
N GLU A 59 -2.65 -9.95 14.58
CA GLU A 59 -1.22 -9.99 14.89
C GLU A 59 -0.37 -9.33 13.79
N HIS A 60 -1.00 -8.89 12.70
CA HIS A 60 -0.40 -8.27 11.52
C HIS A 60 0.37 -9.24 10.60
N ASN A 61 0.06 -10.53 10.68
CA ASN A 61 0.50 -11.51 9.69
C ASN A 61 -0.32 -11.38 8.41
N VAL A 62 0.34 -11.51 7.26
CA VAL A 62 -0.33 -11.45 5.97
C VAL A 62 -1.11 -12.74 5.72
N VAL A 63 -2.43 -12.61 5.69
CA VAL A 63 -3.36 -13.73 5.44
C VAL A 63 -3.58 -13.91 3.94
N ARG A 64 -3.69 -12.80 3.20
CA ARG A 64 -3.97 -12.84 1.77
C ARG A 64 -3.50 -11.59 1.04
N GLU A 65 -2.86 -11.79 -0.10
CA GLU A 65 -2.58 -10.75 -1.10
C GLU A 65 -3.56 -10.89 -2.27
N MET A 66 -4.09 -9.76 -2.77
CA MET A 66 -5.04 -9.75 -3.87
C MET A 66 -4.73 -8.65 -4.87
N GLY A 67 -4.74 -9.02 -6.15
CA GLY A 67 -4.47 -8.11 -7.26
C GLY A 67 -2.98 -7.87 -7.47
N VAL A 68 -2.65 -7.43 -8.69
CA VAL A 68 -1.27 -7.13 -9.08
C VAL A 68 -1.02 -5.63 -8.92
N HIS A 69 0.15 -5.27 -8.40
CA HIS A 69 0.56 -3.87 -8.33
C HIS A 69 0.88 -3.34 -9.72
N ILE A 70 0.33 -2.16 -10.02
CA ILE A 70 0.67 -1.37 -11.21
C ILE A 70 1.39 -0.07 -10.83
N CYS A 71 1.64 0.13 -9.53
CA CYS A 71 2.40 1.24 -8.99
C CYS A 71 3.87 0.83 -8.78
N PRO A 72 4.81 1.80 -8.79
CA PRO A 72 6.19 1.52 -8.45
C PRO A 72 6.30 1.13 -6.96
N SER A 73 7.18 0.17 -6.68
CA SER A 73 7.71 -0.06 -5.33
C SER A 73 8.70 1.05 -5.02
N ASP A 74 8.57 1.66 -3.83
CA ASP A 74 9.39 2.80 -3.42
C ASP A 74 9.89 2.56 -2.00
N GLU A 75 10.98 1.80 -1.91
CA GLU A 75 11.59 1.38 -0.64
C GLU A 75 12.18 2.58 0.11
N GLU A 76 12.72 3.57 -0.61
CA GLU A 76 13.24 4.80 -0.01
C GLU A 76 12.13 5.57 0.70
N ASN A 77 10.96 5.69 0.07
CA ASN A 77 9.80 6.33 0.69
C ASN A 77 9.23 5.49 1.84
N VAL A 78 9.23 4.15 1.74
CA VAL A 78 8.85 3.27 2.86
C VAL A 78 9.71 3.57 4.07
N GLU A 79 11.03 3.61 3.90
CA GLU A 79 11.97 3.83 4.99
C GLU A 79 11.90 5.27 5.51
N LEU A 80 11.67 6.25 4.64
CA LEU A 80 11.34 7.61 5.04
C LEU A 80 10.07 7.67 5.90
N GLN A 81 9.01 6.95 5.53
CA GLN A 81 7.80 6.86 6.35
C GLN A 81 8.07 6.16 7.68
N ARG A 82 8.98 5.18 7.74
CA ARG A 82 9.44 4.54 8.99
C ARG A 82 10.08 5.56 9.92
N MET A 83 11.05 6.32 9.42
CA MET A 83 11.70 7.40 10.18
C MET A 83 10.69 8.43 10.71
N ILE A 84 9.74 8.86 9.86
CA ILE A 84 8.70 9.81 10.28
C ILE A 84 7.77 9.20 11.33
N SER A 85 7.44 7.92 11.21
CA SER A 85 6.59 7.21 12.18
C SER A 85 7.27 7.11 13.54
N GLU A 86 8.58 6.89 13.56
CA GLU A 86 9.38 6.88 14.78
C GLU A 86 9.41 8.26 15.46
N ILE A 87 9.59 9.34 14.68
CA ILE A 87 9.48 10.71 15.21
C ILE A 87 8.11 10.94 15.86
N LYS A 88 7.02 10.47 15.24
CA LYS A 88 5.66 10.62 15.81
C LYS A 88 5.50 9.80 17.08
N ARG A 89 5.96 8.54 17.09
CA ARG A 89 5.92 7.66 18.25
C ARG A 89 6.65 8.28 19.43
N ARG A 90 7.90 8.71 19.22
CA ARG A 90 8.69 9.37 20.27
C ARG A 90 8.09 10.71 20.69
N ALA A 91 7.51 11.49 19.78
CA ALA A 91 6.82 12.73 20.13
C ALA A 91 5.57 12.51 21.01
N LEU A 92 4.91 11.35 20.90
CA LEU A 92 3.83 10.95 21.80
C LEU A 92 4.36 10.56 23.17
N GLU A 93 5.43 9.78 23.23
CA GLU A 93 6.00 9.23 24.47
C GLU A 93 6.79 10.27 25.29
N THR A 94 7.52 11.16 24.62
CA THR A 94 8.44 12.11 25.28
C THR A 94 8.01 13.56 25.05
N SER A 95 8.47 14.45 25.94
CA SER A 95 8.28 15.91 25.82
C SER A 95 9.51 16.63 25.26
N GLU A 96 10.44 15.90 24.63
CA GLU A 96 11.68 16.45 24.05
C GLU A 96 11.39 17.47 22.94
N PRO A 97 12.28 18.45 22.69
CA PRO A 97 12.08 19.39 21.59
C PRO A 97 12.22 18.71 20.22
N ALA A 98 11.51 19.23 19.21
CA ALA A 98 11.49 18.65 17.86
C ALA A 98 12.87 18.55 17.19
N SER A 99 13.82 19.41 17.58
CA SER A 99 15.21 19.35 17.10
C SER A 99 15.92 18.10 17.58
N VAL A 100 15.73 17.71 18.85
CA VAL A 100 16.33 16.49 19.42
C VAL A 100 15.75 15.26 18.77
N LEU A 101 14.44 15.23 18.53
CA LEU A 101 13.78 14.12 17.82
C LEU A 101 14.34 13.95 16.40
N ARG A 102 14.51 15.06 15.66
CA ARG A 102 15.09 15.02 14.31
C ARG A 102 16.54 14.55 14.32
N GLU A 103 17.34 15.06 15.25
CA GLU A 103 18.76 14.69 15.38
C GLU A 103 18.93 13.22 15.71
N TYR A 104 18.13 12.70 16.66
CA TYR A 104 18.10 11.28 16.98
C TYR A 104 17.79 10.42 15.77
N THR A 105 16.77 10.79 14.99
CA THR A 105 16.42 10.07 13.76
C THR A 105 17.54 10.12 12.73
N ILE A 106 18.27 11.24 12.60
CA ILE A 106 19.42 11.33 11.68
C ILE A 106 20.54 10.38 12.12
N GLN A 107 20.82 10.30 13.42
CA GLN A 107 21.85 9.44 13.97
C GLN A 107 21.50 7.95 13.87
N SER A 108 20.21 7.61 13.92
CA SER A 108 19.73 6.23 13.84
C SER A 108 19.53 5.71 12.42
N SER A 109 19.62 6.57 11.39
CA SER A 109 19.18 6.24 10.03
C SER A 109 20.33 6.24 9.02
N PRO A 110 20.18 5.53 7.88
CA PRO A 110 21.17 5.55 6.80
C PRO A 110 21.38 6.97 6.25
N ALA A 111 22.63 7.34 5.98
CA ALA A 111 23.02 8.70 5.56
C ALA A 111 22.34 9.16 4.26
N GLU A 112 22.04 8.24 3.35
CA GLU A 112 21.42 8.52 2.05
C GLU A 112 20.02 9.11 2.20
N LEU A 113 19.25 8.59 3.16
CA LEU A 113 17.86 8.99 3.41
C LEU A 113 17.73 10.28 4.22
N VAL A 114 18.82 10.75 4.83
CA VAL A 114 18.83 11.99 5.63
C VAL A 114 18.46 13.20 4.77
N SER A 115 18.81 13.17 3.49
CA SER A 115 18.46 14.21 2.51
C SER A 115 16.95 14.29 2.24
N LEU A 116 16.26 13.16 2.31
CA LEU A 116 14.81 13.04 2.07
C LEU A 116 13.97 13.37 3.32
N LEU A 117 14.61 13.48 4.49
CA LEU A 117 13.92 13.81 5.73
C LEU A 117 13.23 15.18 5.65
N PRO A 118 12.07 15.34 6.31
CA PRO A 118 11.41 16.62 6.39
C PRO A 118 12.31 17.71 6.98
N SER A 119 12.12 18.94 6.52
CA SER A 119 12.81 20.11 7.04
C SER A 119 12.57 20.30 8.54
N LYS A 120 13.45 21.03 9.22
CA LYS A 120 13.34 21.32 10.67
C LYS A 120 11.97 21.92 11.04
N ASP A 121 11.44 22.82 10.22
CA ASP A 121 10.12 23.41 10.43
C ASP A 121 8.98 22.42 10.19
N ALA A 122 9.11 21.53 9.21
CA ALA A 122 8.13 20.48 8.97
C ALA A 122 8.08 19.50 10.15
N VAL A 123 9.22 19.07 10.68
CA VAL A 123 9.29 18.23 11.89
C VAL A 123 8.67 18.93 13.08
N ARG A 124 8.97 20.23 13.30
CA ARG A 124 8.33 21.01 14.37
C ARG A 124 6.80 20.99 14.26
N LYS A 125 6.25 21.19 13.06
CA LYS A 125 4.80 21.13 12.82
C LYS A 125 4.23 19.73 13.04
N ILE A 126 4.94 18.68 12.65
CA ILE A 126 4.54 17.29 12.90
C ILE A 126 4.42 17.05 14.41
N VAL A 127 5.48 17.37 15.17
CA VAL A 127 5.52 17.19 16.63
C VAL A 127 4.42 18.00 17.32
N GLN A 128 4.19 19.24 16.91
CA GLN A 128 3.13 20.08 17.45
C GLN A 128 1.74 19.47 17.24
N ARG A 129 1.45 18.95 16.04
CA ARG A 129 0.16 18.30 15.76
C ARG A 129 -0.03 17.05 16.61
N VAL A 130 0.98 16.18 16.61
CA VAL A 130 0.97 14.94 17.41
C VAL A 130 0.73 15.21 18.89
N ARG A 131 1.35 16.28 19.44
CA ARG A 131 1.16 16.67 20.83
C ARG A 131 -0.13 17.43 21.10
N LYS A 132 -0.68 18.14 20.12
CA LYS A 132 -2.01 18.75 20.24
C LYS A 132 -3.09 17.68 20.32
N ASP A 133 -2.93 16.62 19.55
CA ASP A 133 -3.83 15.46 19.54
C ASP A 133 -3.54 14.50 20.72
N ARG A 134 -2.53 14.81 21.57
CA ARG A 134 -2.30 14.09 22.83
C ARG A 134 -3.50 14.38 23.75
N PRO A 135 -4.28 13.36 24.15
CA PRO A 135 -5.36 13.58 25.11
C PRO A 135 -4.77 14.17 26.40
N PRO A 136 -5.43 15.16 27.03
CA PRO A 136 -4.96 15.75 28.27
C PRO A 136 -4.89 14.66 29.35
N SER A 137 -3.67 14.24 29.68
CA SER A 137 -3.29 13.51 30.91
C SER A 137 -4.18 12.33 31.32
N MET A 138 -3.87 11.14 30.81
CA MET A 138 -3.75 9.98 31.70
C MET A 138 -2.28 9.91 32.12
N ALA A 139 -1.98 10.50 33.28
CA ALA A 139 -0.69 10.34 33.92
C ALA A 139 -0.36 8.85 34.08
N ALA A 140 0.86 8.48 33.69
CA ALA A 140 1.53 7.24 34.05
C ALA A 140 0.76 5.94 33.75
N LYS A 141 0.60 5.59 32.47
CA LYS A 141 0.66 4.18 32.04
C LYS A 141 1.52 4.12 30.78
N THR A 142 2.49 3.21 30.77
CA THR A 142 3.33 2.89 29.63
C THR A 142 2.45 2.67 28.39
N CYS A 143 2.46 3.63 27.46
CA CYS A 143 1.71 3.54 26.22
C CYS A 143 2.30 2.41 25.37
N LYS A 144 1.70 1.23 25.44
CA LYS A 144 1.81 0.25 24.36
C LYS A 144 1.24 0.87 23.09
N PHE A 145 2.07 0.91 22.06
CA PHE A 145 1.77 1.29 20.67
C PHE A 145 0.47 0.63 20.11
N GLU A 146 -0.02 -0.44 20.73
CA GLU A 146 -1.26 -1.16 20.42
C GLU A 146 -2.56 -0.36 20.67
N GLN A 147 -2.52 0.78 21.38
CA GLN A 147 -3.75 1.47 21.80
C GLN A 147 -4.37 2.44 20.78
N ILE A 148 -3.90 2.47 19.52
CA ILE A 148 -4.48 3.31 18.45
C ILE A 148 -5.73 2.65 17.81
N TYR A 149 -6.06 1.41 18.15
CA TYR A 149 -7.15 0.63 17.52
C TYR A 149 -8.51 0.66 18.22
N GLY A 150 -8.73 1.54 19.21
CA GLY A 150 -9.97 1.59 20.01
C GLY A 150 -10.82 2.83 19.85
N GLY A 151 -10.78 3.51 18.69
CA GLY A 151 -11.64 4.65 18.42
C GLY A 151 -13.08 4.19 18.16
N GLU A 152 -13.90 4.20 19.20
CA GLU A 152 -15.36 4.13 19.12
C GLU A 152 -15.85 5.08 18.02
N GLU A 153 -16.57 4.53 17.03
CA GLU A 153 -17.13 5.31 15.94
C GLU A 153 -18.06 6.38 16.52
N VAL A 154 -17.62 7.64 16.49
CA VAL A 154 -18.54 8.77 16.64
C VAL A 154 -19.42 8.74 15.39
N LYS A 155 -20.60 8.15 15.51
CA LYS A 155 -21.68 8.27 14.52
C LYS A 155 -22.04 9.75 14.46
N ASP A 156 -21.66 10.38 13.35
CA ASP A 156 -22.09 11.71 12.97
C ASP A 156 -23.61 11.63 12.68
N GLU A 157 -24.43 11.82 13.72
CA GLU A 157 -25.89 11.89 13.65
C GLU A 157 -26.32 13.15 12.89
N ARG A 158 -26.15 13.12 11.57
CA ARG A 158 -26.87 14.02 10.67
C ARG A 158 -28.26 13.44 10.42
N TYR A 159 -29.19 13.92 11.25
CA TYR A 159 -30.62 14.12 11.00
C TYR A 159 -31.14 13.59 9.65
N ILE A 160 -31.91 12.50 9.71
CA ILE A 160 -32.88 12.12 8.68
C ILE A 160 -34.25 12.11 9.37
N PRO A 161 -35.22 12.95 8.93
CA PRO A 161 -36.51 13.04 9.60
C PRO A 161 -37.29 11.73 9.50
N GLU A 162 -37.82 11.29 10.64
CA GLU A 162 -38.78 10.19 10.75
C GLU A 162 -40.11 10.55 10.07
N ASN A 163 -40.75 9.52 9.50
CA ASN A 163 -41.98 9.48 8.71
C ASN A 163 -41.81 9.56 7.18
N VAL A 164 -41.42 8.42 6.59
CA VAL A 164 -42.00 7.98 5.32
C VAL A 164 -42.47 6.54 5.53
N GLU A 165 -43.76 6.32 5.29
CA GLU A 165 -44.45 5.05 5.41
C GLU A 165 -43.70 3.90 4.73
N GLU A 166 -43.71 2.75 5.39
CA GLU A 166 -43.16 1.48 4.95
C GLU A 166 -43.85 1.05 3.65
N HIS A 167 -43.25 1.41 2.51
CA HIS A 167 -43.62 0.83 1.22
C HIS A 167 -42.80 -0.44 1.02
N ASP A 168 -43.51 -1.56 0.93
CA ASP A 168 -42.99 -2.89 0.59
C ASP A 168 -42.19 -2.86 -0.72
N TYR A 169 -40.87 -2.72 -0.61
CA TYR A 169 -39.98 -2.98 -1.73
C TYR A 169 -39.76 -4.49 -1.83
N GLU A 170 -40.54 -5.15 -2.69
CA GLU A 170 -40.22 -6.49 -3.19
C GLU A 170 -38.79 -6.47 -3.77
N GLN A 171 -37.88 -7.23 -3.15
CA GLN A 171 -36.54 -7.42 -3.70
C GLN A 171 -36.65 -8.11 -5.06
N PRO A 172 -36.04 -7.59 -6.15
CA PRO A 172 -36.01 -8.31 -7.41
C PRO A 172 -35.24 -9.62 -7.24
N ASN A 173 -35.96 -10.72 -7.42
CA ASN A 173 -35.43 -12.08 -7.40
C ASN A 173 -34.51 -12.29 -8.60
N PHE A 174 -33.21 -12.07 -8.41
CA PHE A 174 -32.22 -12.47 -9.41
C PHE A 174 -31.98 -13.98 -9.29
N PRO A 175 -32.27 -14.77 -10.35
CA PRO A 175 -32.07 -16.20 -10.30
C PRO A 175 -30.58 -16.50 -10.09
N ARG A 176 -30.26 -17.20 -8.99
CA ARG A 176 -28.92 -17.74 -8.77
C ARG A 176 -28.61 -18.71 -9.90
N ARG A 177 -27.71 -18.33 -10.81
CA ARG A 177 -27.13 -19.26 -11.77
C ARG A 177 -26.23 -20.22 -11.00
N ILE A 178 -26.76 -21.38 -10.67
CA ILE A 178 -25.98 -22.50 -10.14
C ILE A 178 -25.03 -22.94 -11.25
N VAL A 179 -23.77 -22.49 -11.19
CA VAL A 179 -22.71 -23.05 -12.03
C VAL A 179 -22.39 -24.43 -11.44
N LYS A 180 -22.79 -25.48 -12.15
CA LYS A 180 -22.44 -26.86 -11.78
C LYS A 180 -20.92 -27.03 -11.91
N LYS A 181 -20.34 -27.82 -11.01
CA LYS A 181 -18.90 -28.05 -10.79
C LYS A 181 -18.08 -28.60 -11.99
N HIS A 182 -18.64 -28.69 -13.19
CA HIS A 182 -18.06 -29.43 -14.31
C HIS A 182 -17.63 -28.60 -15.54
N ASP A 183 -17.65 -27.27 -15.48
CA ASP A 183 -17.31 -26.42 -16.64
C ASP A 183 -15.91 -25.77 -16.57
N ILE A 184 -14.98 -26.26 -15.73
CA ILE A 184 -13.64 -25.64 -15.56
C ILE A 184 -12.53 -26.34 -16.38
N TYR A 185 -12.80 -27.46 -17.07
CA TYR A 185 -11.77 -28.11 -17.88
C TYR A 185 -12.22 -28.33 -19.30
N ASN A 186 -12.20 -27.26 -20.10
CA ASN A 186 -11.93 -27.40 -21.52
C ASN A 186 -11.31 -26.11 -22.08
N VAL A 187 -10.02 -25.94 -21.80
CA VAL A 187 -9.15 -25.09 -22.63
C VAL A 187 -8.02 -26.00 -23.06
N GLY A 188 -7.93 -26.22 -24.37
CA GLY A 188 -7.08 -27.21 -25.00
C GLY A 188 -5.63 -27.10 -24.55
N SER A 189 -5.05 -28.27 -24.30
CA SER A 189 -3.62 -28.48 -24.19
C SER A 189 -2.94 -28.14 -25.52
N THR A 190 -2.45 -26.93 -25.68
CA THR A 190 -1.35 -26.66 -26.62
C THR A 190 -0.06 -27.01 -25.89
N SER A 191 0.65 -28.02 -26.39
CA SER A 191 1.88 -28.51 -25.77
C SER A 191 2.95 -27.41 -25.78
N ALA A 192 3.84 -27.46 -24.78
CA ALA A 192 4.93 -26.48 -24.60
C ALA A 192 5.84 -26.33 -25.83
N GLU A 193 5.84 -27.31 -26.75
CA GLU A 193 6.67 -27.32 -27.96
C GLU A 193 6.21 -26.28 -29.01
N GLU A 194 4.92 -25.95 -29.07
CA GLU A 194 4.41 -24.94 -30.01
C GLU A 194 4.76 -23.51 -29.56
N PHE A 195 4.84 -23.26 -28.25
CA PHE A 195 5.19 -21.96 -27.71
C PHE A 195 6.70 -21.65 -27.87
N GLU A 196 7.56 -22.66 -27.71
CA GLU A 196 9.01 -22.49 -27.94
C GLU A 196 9.36 -22.31 -29.41
N SER A 197 8.63 -22.98 -30.31
CA SER A 197 8.79 -22.81 -31.76
C SER A 197 8.49 -21.38 -32.20
N ALA A 198 7.41 -20.78 -31.68
CA ALA A 198 7.02 -19.40 -31.99
C ALA A 198 8.08 -18.37 -31.55
N ILE A 199 8.69 -18.56 -30.37
CA ILE A 199 9.75 -17.68 -29.87
C ILE A 199 11.02 -17.79 -30.75
N ARG A 200 11.42 -18.99 -31.19
CA ARG A 200 12.59 -19.14 -32.10
C ARG A 200 12.39 -18.48 -33.46
N THR A 201 11.19 -18.55 -34.05
CA THR A 201 10.91 -17.84 -35.30
C THR A 201 10.92 -16.31 -35.14
N SER A 202 10.55 -15.80 -33.97
CA SER A 202 10.57 -14.35 -33.70
C SER A 202 12.00 -13.80 -33.58
N THR A 203 12.92 -14.58 -33.00
CA THR A 203 14.33 -14.18 -32.86
C THR A 203 15.10 -14.24 -34.18
N LEU A 204 14.81 -15.22 -35.05
CA LEU A 204 15.48 -15.33 -36.35
C LEU A 204 15.10 -14.20 -37.32
N ASN A 205 13.86 -13.69 -37.25
CA ASN A 205 13.44 -12.56 -38.08
C ASN A 205 14.10 -11.24 -37.63
N ALA A 206 14.32 -11.06 -36.32
CA ALA A 206 15.00 -9.87 -35.80
C ALA A 206 16.49 -9.82 -36.16
N GLU A 207 17.16 -10.98 -36.23
CA GLU A 207 18.57 -11.06 -36.64
C GLU A 207 18.75 -10.86 -38.17
N ALA A 208 17.79 -11.31 -38.99
CA ALA A 208 17.79 -11.08 -40.43
C ALA A 208 17.64 -9.59 -40.80
N ASP A 209 16.82 -8.84 -40.06
CA ASP A 209 16.63 -7.40 -40.25
C ASP A 209 17.88 -6.59 -39.84
N ALA A 210 18.59 -7.03 -38.79
CA ALA A 210 19.84 -6.41 -38.35
C ALA A 210 21.00 -6.62 -39.34
N PHE A 211 21.10 -7.82 -39.94
CA PHE A 211 22.12 -8.11 -40.95
C PHE A 211 21.84 -7.39 -42.28
N GLY A 212 20.56 -7.28 -42.68
CA GLY A 212 20.15 -6.52 -43.87
C GLY A 212 20.47 -5.03 -43.80
N ALA A 213 20.32 -4.41 -42.62
CA ALA A 213 20.68 -3.02 -42.39
C ALA A 213 22.20 -2.77 -42.52
N HIS A 214 23.01 -3.71 -42.01
CA HIS A 214 24.47 -3.57 -42.02
C HIS A 214 25.08 -3.79 -43.43
N VAL A 215 24.46 -4.64 -44.26
CA VAL A 215 24.87 -4.84 -45.67
C VAL A 215 24.44 -3.66 -46.55
N ALA A 216 23.26 -3.06 -46.30
CA ALA A 216 22.80 -1.88 -47.03
C ALA A 216 23.69 -0.64 -46.78
N ASP A 217 24.23 -0.49 -45.57
CA ASP A 217 25.17 0.59 -45.24
C ASP A 217 26.60 0.35 -45.76
N PHE A 218 27.00 -0.91 -45.92
CA PHE A 218 28.27 -1.25 -46.57
C PHE A 218 28.23 -0.99 -48.08
N LEU A 219 27.11 -1.30 -48.75
CA LEU A 219 26.95 -1.07 -50.20
C LEU A 219 26.78 0.43 -50.55
N ARG A 220 26.27 1.25 -49.64
CA ARG A 220 26.21 2.72 -49.82
C ARG A 220 27.58 3.40 -49.77
N ASN A 221 28.56 2.79 -49.11
CA ASN A 221 29.92 3.33 -48.95
C ASN A 221 30.92 2.83 -50.00
N LEU A 222 30.47 2.07 -51.01
CA LEU A 222 31.30 1.50 -52.07
C LEU A 222 30.99 2.06 -53.47
N SER A 223 30.15 3.08 -53.60
CA SER A 223 29.98 3.79 -54.86
C SER A 223 30.97 4.98 -54.92
N PRO A 224 31.84 5.07 -55.94
CA PRO A 224 32.74 6.21 -56.13
C PRO A 224 31.97 7.50 -56.49
#